data_AF-T0Z7A8-F1
#
_entry.id   AF-T0Z7A8-F1
#
_cell.length_a   1.000
_cell.length_b   1.000
_cell.length_c   1.000
_cell.angle_alpha   90.00
_cell.angle_beta   90.00
_cell.angle_gamma   90.00
#
_symmetry.space_group_name_H-M   'P 1'
#
loop_
_entity.id
_entity.type
_entity.pdbx_description
1 polymer ?
#
loop_
_entity_poly.entity_id
_entity_poly.type
_entity_poly.pdbx_seq_one_letter_code
_entity_poly.pdbx_strand_id
1 'polypeptide(L)'
;MNEIQIPHPHRNHTVSLSERQLLTLRDKNRTLEQRLSELIGYAETNDNISGKVHQLAVRLLVQRTLKGVLDTIQHQMLHHFEIPHVALRLWGIQADLLEHPAFQPVTQVQKEAIAHVETPRCGHHTPVQCDQWFGELVAPSLKSFALLPLRDS
;
A
#
# COMPACT_ATOMS: atom_id res chain seq x y z
N MET A 1 -55.33 8.75 53.20
CA MET A 1 -54.18 7.90 53.59
C MET A 1 -52.98 8.39 52.82
N ASN A 2 -51.97 8.85 53.57
CA ASN A 2 -50.86 9.68 53.09
C ASN A 2 -49.91 8.90 52.17
N GLU A 3 -49.78 9.34 50.93
CA GLU A 3 -48.63 9.03 50.11
C GLU A 3 -47.60 10.14 50.31
N ILE A 4 -46.63 9.87 51.18
CA ILE A 4 -45.58 10.79 51.59
C ILE A 4 -44.63 10.96 50.39
N GLN A 5 -44.77 12.07 49.65
CA GLN A 5 -43.73 12.53 48.74
C GLN A 5 -42.54 12.98 49.57
N ILE A 6 -41.44 12.23 49.48
CA ILE A 6 -40.14 12.63 50.05
C ILE A 6 -39.42 13.48 48.99
N PRO A 7 -39.22 14.79 49.19
CA PRO A 7 -38.40 15.59 48.31
C PRO A 7 -36.94 15.40 48.72
N HIS A 8 -36.18 14.61 47.96
CA HIS A 8 -34.75 14.48 48.19
C HIS A 8 -34.01 15.79 47.84
N PRO A 9 -33.23 16.38 48.78
CA PRO A 9 -32.68 17.73 48.68
C PRO A 9 -31.25 17.73 48.11
N HIS A 10 -31.00 17.00 47.02
CA HIS A 10 -29.71 17.04 46.31
C HIS A 10 -29.91 17.26 44.81
N ARG A 11 -30.47 18.42 44.50
CA ARG A 11 -30.55 18.98 43.15
C ARG A 11 -29.27 19.77 42.89
N ASN A 12 -28.22 19.13 42.35
CA ASN A 12 -27.40 19.80 41.32
C ASN A 12 -26.44 18.94 40.49
N HIS A 13 -26.13 17.67 40.81
CA HIS A 13 -25.10 16.93 40.05
C HIS A 13 -25.26 15.41 39.92
N THR A 14 -26.49 14.88 39.87
CA THR A 14 -26.69 13.42 39.71
C THR A 14 -27.36 13.11 38.38
N VAL A 15 -26.56 12.91 37.34
CA VAL A 15 -27.03 12.35 36.05
C VAL A 15 -27.62 10.97 36.32
N SER A 16 -28.84 10.71 35.87
CA SER A 16 -29.51 9.42 36.10
C SER A 16 -28.73 8.27 35.46
N LEU A 17 -28.75 7.08 36.07
CA LEU A 17 -28.09 5.89 35.51
C LEU A 17 -28.53 5.62 34.06
N SER A 18 -29.81 5.84 33.77
CA SER A 18 -30.42 5.77 32.44
C SER A 18 -29.85 6.79 31.44
N GLU A 19 -29.63 8.05 31.84
CA GLU A 19 -28.97 9.04 30.98
C GLU A 19 -27.52 8.66 30.68
N ARG A 20 -26.77 8.17 31.68
CA ARG A 20 -25.40 7.67 31.44
C ARG A 20 -25.37 6.47 30.51
N GLN A 21 -26.33 5.55 30.63
CA GLN A 21 -26.46 4.40 29.74
C GLN A 21 -26.81 4.84 28.31
N LEU A 22 -27.71 5.81 28.14
CA LEU A 22 -28.07 6.37 26.83
C LEU A 22 -26.88 7.06 26.16
N LEU A 23 -26.12 7.87 26.90
CA LEU A 23 -24.90 8.50 26.40
C LEU A 23 -23.88 7.44 25.96
N THR A 24 -23.64 6.42 26.79
CA THR A 24 -22.74 5.31 26.46
C THR A 24 -23.17 4.57 25.18
N LEU A 25 -24.47 4.34 25.01
CA LEU A 25 -24.99 3.68 23.80
C LEU A 25 -24.84 4.56 22.56
N ARG A 26 -25.03 5.87 22.66
CA ARG A 26 -24.80 6.81 21.56
C ARG A 26 -23.34 6.88 21.15
N ASP A 27 -22.42 6.93 22.11
CA ASP A 27 -20.98 6.92 21.83
C ASP A 27 -20.53 5.61 21.17
N LYS A 28 -21.06 4.47 21.66
CA LYS A 28 -20.84 3.16 21.02
C LYS A 28 -21.37 3.13 19.60
N ASN A 29 -22.58 3.64 19.37
CA ASN A 29 -23.17 3.67 18.04
C ASN A 29 -22.32 4.51 17.08
N ARG A 30 -21.94 5.73 17.49
CA ARG A 30 -21.04 6.60 16.72
C ARG A 30 -19.71 5.92 16.40
N THR A 31 -19.12 5.21 17.37
CA THR A 31 -17.86 4.48 17.17
C THR A 31 -18.03 3.35 16.15
N LEU A 32 -19.15 2.63 16.19
CA LEU A 32 -19.46 1.55 15.26
C LEU A 32 -19.72 2.09 13.84
N GLU A 33 -20.46 3.19 13.71
CA GLU A 33 -20.67 3.88 12.43
C GLU A 33 -19.35 4.33 11.80
N GLN A 34 -18.43 4.90 12.60
CA GLN A 34 -17.09 5.28 12.14
C GLN A 34 -16.31 4.07 11.62
N ARG A 35 -16.26 2.97 12.40
CA ARG A 35 -15.58 1.74 11.98
C ARG A 35 -16.18 1.13 10.72
N LEU A 36 -17.52 1.14 10.60
CA LEU A 36 -18.19 0.64 9.40
C LEU A 36 -17.79 1.47 8.18
N SER A 37 -17.76 2.80 8.31
CA SER A 37 -17.32 3.70 7.24
C SER A 37 -15.87 3.44 6.83
N GLU A 38 -14.97 3.19 7.79
CA GLU A 38 -13.58 2.82 7.50
C GLU A 38 -13.50 1.49 6.74
N LEU A 39 -14.24 0.48 7.18
CA LEU A 39 -14.26 -0.84 6.53
C LEU A 39 -14.78 -0.77 5.10
N ILE A 40 -15.82 0.01 4.84
CA ILE A 40 -16.35 0.24 3.49
C ILE A 40 -15.27 0.93 2.63
N GLY A 41 -14.61 1.96 3.16
CA GLY A 41 -13.52 2.64 2.44
C GLY A 41 -12.35 1.70 2.09
N TYR A 42 -11.98 0.80 3.01
CA TYR A 42 -10.97 -0.23 2.73
C TYR A 42 -11.44 -1.22 1.67
N ALA A 43 -12.71 -1.64 1.71
CA ALA A 43 -13.29 -2.55 0.71
C ALA A 43 -13.24 -1.93 -0.70
N GLU A 44 -13.69 -0.68 -0.85
CA GLU A 44 -13.63 0.04 -2.13
C GLU A 44 -12.20 0.19 -2.65
N THR A 45 -11.26 0.50 -1.76
CA THR A 45 -9.84 0.62 -2.13
C THR A 45 -9.27 -0.73 -2.58
N ASN A 46 -9.60 -1.81 -1.88
CA ASN A 46 -9.15 -3.15 -2.22
C ASN A 46 -9.75 -3.64 -3.54
N ASP A 47 -11.03 -3.36 -3.79
CA ASP A 47 -11.69 -3.70 -5.07
C ASP A 47 -11.04 -2.95 -6.23
N ASN A 48 -10.72 -1.67 -6.03
CA ASN A 48 -9.98 -0.88 -7.01
C ASN A 48 -8.62 -1.51 -7.32
N ILE A 49 -7.82 -1.82 -6.28
CA ILE A 49 -6.49 -2.45 -6.45
C ILE A 49 -6.61 -3.81 -7.15
N SER A 50 -7.60 -4.63 -6.76
CA SER A 50 -7.83 -5.95 -7.36
C SER A 50 -8.16 -5.83 -8.85
N GLY A 51 -8.98 -4.85 -9.23
CA GLY A 51 -9.25 -4.52 -10.63
C GLY A 51 -7.99 -4.11 -11.38
N LYS A 52 -7.13 -3.26 -10.80
CA LYS A 52 -5.85 -2.85 -11.41
C LYS A 52 -4.90 -4.03 -11.63
N VAL A 53 -4.80 -4.93 -10.64
CA VAL A 53 -3.99 -6.15 -10.73
C VAL A 53 -4.51 -7.09 -11.83
N HIS A 54 -5.82 -7.28 -11.92
CA HIS A 54 -6.42 -8.09 -12.98
C HIS A 54 -6.12 -7.52 -14.36
N GLN A 55 -6.27 -6.20 -14.55
CA GLN A 55 -5.96 -5.53 -15.82
C GLN A 55 -4.49 -5.64 -16.18
N LEU A 56 -3.58 -5.49 -15.21
CA LEU A 56 -2.16 -5.73 -15.42
C LEU A 56 -1.90 -7.15 -15.92
N ALA A 57 -2.46 -8.17 -15.25
CA ALA A 57 -2.29 -9.57 -15.65
C ALA A 57 -2.77 -9.81 -17.09
N VAL A 58 -3.96 -9.33 -17.45
CA VAL A 58 -4.50 -9.45 -18.81
C VAL A 58 -3.59 -8.75 -19.83
N ARG A 59 -3.11 -7.54 -19.54
CA ARG A 59 -2.22 -6.79 -20.45
C ARG A 59 -0.89 -7.48 -20.66
N LEU A 60 -0.34 -8.11 -19.63
CA LEU A 60 0.91 -8.87 -19.72
C LEU A 60 0.74 -10.15 -20.54
N LEU A 61 -0.37 -10.87 -20.38
CA LEU A 61 -0.66 -12.11 -21.12
C LEU A 61 -0.73 -11.93 -22.64
N VAL A 62 -1.08 -10.73 -23.12
CA VAL A 62 -1.18 -10.44 -24.56
C VAL A 62 0.17 -10.05 -25.17
N GLN A 63 1.18 -9.72 -24.37
CA GLN A 63 2.50 -9.33 -24.88
C GLN A 63 3.24 -10.52 -25.49
N ARG A 64 3.79 -10.32 -26.69
CA ARG A 64 4.52 -11.36 -27.44
C ARG A 64 6.04 -11.17 -27.42
N THR A 65 6.51 -10.07 -26.85
CA THR A 65 7.93 -9.72 -26.81
C THR A 65 8.31 -9.29 -25.41
N LEU A 66 9.55 -9.57 -25.01
CA LEU A 66 10.08 -9.14 -23.72
C LEU A 66 9.99 -7.61 -23.58
N LYS A 67 10.33 -6.87 -24.63
CA LYS A 67 10.18 -5.41 -24.64
C LYS A 67 8.75 -4.97 -24.31
N GLY A 68 7.75 -5.57 -24.97
CA GLY A 68 6.34 -5.25 -24.71
C GLY A 68 5.92 -5.54 -23.26
N VAL A 69 6.43 -6.62 -22.67
CA VAL A 69 6.24 -6.93 -21.24
C VAL A 69 6.83 -5.83 -20.36
N LEU A 70 8.09 -5.45 -20.57
CA LEU A 70 8.78 -4.43 -19.76
C LEU A 70 8.11 -3.06 -19.87
N ASP A 71 7.81 -2.62 -21.08
CA ASP A 71 7.11 -1.37 -21.36
C ASP A 71 5.73 -1.36 -20.70
N THR A 72 5.01 -2.49 -20.76
CA THR A 72 3.70 -2.64 -20.11
C THR A 72 3.79 -2.53 -18.59
N ILE A 73 4.74 -3.21 -17.96
CA ILE A 73 4.96 -3.12 -16.50
C ILE A 73 5.23 -1.67 -16.12
N GLN A 74 6.20 -1.02 -16.79
CA GLN A 74 6.58 0.35 -16.48
C GLN A 74 5.40 1.31 -16.65
N HIS A 75 4.66 1.21 -17.75
CA HIS A 75 3.49 2.05 -18.01
C HIS A 75 2.36 1.82 -17.00
N GLN A 76 2.05 0.56 -16.65
CA GLN A 76 1.02 0.26 -15.66
C GLN A 76 1.40 0.79 -14.26
N MET A 77 2.65 0.62 -13.84
CA MET A 77 3.10 1.12 -12.54
C MET A 77 3.00 2.65 -12.44
N LEU A 78 3.46 3.37 -13.47
CA LEU A 78 3.45 4.83 -13.48
C LEU A 78 2.04 5.43 -13.61
N HIS A 79 1.21 4.90 -14.50
CA HIS A 79 -0.06 5.54 -14.85
C HIS A 79 -1.29 4.88 -14.23
N HIS A 80 -1.26 3.57 -14.02
CA HIS A 80 -2.44 2.85 -13.50
C HIS A 80 -2.36 2.69 -11.98
N PHE A 81 -1.19 2.35 -11.45
CA PHE A 81 -0.94 2.32 -10.01
C PHE A 81 -0.49 3.67 -9.45
N GLU A 82 -0.27 4.67 -10.31
CA GLU A 82 0.11 6.04 -9.93
C GLU A 82 1.38 6.08 -9.07
N ILE A 83 2.30 5.16 -9.32
CA ILE A 83 3.59 5.09 -8.62
C ILE A 83 4.51 6.16 -9.21
N PRO A 84 5.02 7.14 -8.42
CA PRO A 84 5.77 8.26 -8.96
C PRO A 84 7.08 7.86 -9.64
N HIS A 85 7.76 6.85 -9.09
CA HIS A 85 9.07 6.43 -9.56
C HIS A 85 9.16 4.91 -9.55
N VAL A 86 9.54 4.34 -10.70
CA VAL A 86 9.60 2.90 -10.92
C VAL A 86 10.94 2.59 -11.55
N ALA A 87 11.68 1.67 -10.93
CA ALA A 87 12.91 1.13 -11.46
C ALA A 87 12.76 -0.38 -11.63
N LEU A 88 12.98 -0.87 -12.85
CA LEU A 88 13.04 -2.28 -13.19
C LEU A 88 14.47 -2.59 -13.66
N ARG A 89 15.06 -3.66 -13.15
CA ARG A 89 16.37 -4.15 -13.56
C ARG A 89 16.33 -5.66 -13.75
N LEU A 90 16.91 -6.10 -14.86
CA LEU A 90 17.06 -7.50 -15.24
C LEU A 90 18.53 -7.78 -15.53
N TRP A 91 19.00 -8.93 -15.09
CA TRP A 91 20.38 -9.39 -15.33
C TRP A 91 20.40 -10.91 -15.45
N GLY A 92 21.50 -11.44 -16.02
CA GLY A 92 21.66 -12.89 -16.21
C GLY A 92 20.81 -13.47 -17.34
N ILE A 93 20.21 -12.62 -18.18
CA ILE A 93 19.39 -13.02 -19.33
C ILE A 93 20.09 -12.57 -20.60
N GLN A 94 20.23 -13.47 -21.58
CA GLN A 94 20.63 -13.09 -22.93
C GLN A 94 19.42 -12.48 -23.64
N ALA A 95 19.48 -11.17 -23.90
CA ALA A 95 18.41 -10.46 -24.59
C ALA A 95 19.00 -9.47 -25.58
N ASP A 96 18.38 -9.36 -26.75
CA ASP A 96 18.74 -8.40 -27.81
C ASP A 96 18.26 -6.96 -27.47
N LEU A 97 18.01 -6.68 -26.19
CA LEU A 97 17.43 -5.44 -25.66
C LEU A 97 18.41 -4.68 -24.76
N LEU A 98 19.71 -4.77 -25.03
CA LEU A 98 20.75 -4.18 -24.20
C LEU A 98 20.63 -2.65 -24.03
N GLU A 99 19.99 -1.97 -24.99
CA GLU A 99 19.73 -0.52 -24.93
C GLU A 99 18.53 -0.16 -24.02
N HIS A 100 17.70 -1.12 -23.65
CA HIS A 100 16.51 -0.86 -22.84
C HIS A 100 16.92 -0.56 -21.38
N PRO A 101 16.30 0.43 -20.70
CA PRO A 101 16.68 0.83 -19.33
C PRO A 101 16.69 -0.30 -18.30
N ALA A 102 15.86 -1.33 -18.52
CA ALA A 102 15.82 -2.52 -17.68
C ALA A 102 17.13 -3.35 -17.69
N PHE A 103 17.96 -3.22 -18.72
CA PHE A 103 19.23 -3.95 -18.85
C PHE A 103 20.45 -3.09 -18.50
N GLN A 104 20.26 -1.91 -17.92
CA GLN A 104 21.38 -1.14 -17.39
C GLN A 104 22.21 -1.97 -16.39
N PRO A 105 23.54 -1.79 -16.35
CA PRO A 105 24.41 -2.62 -15.53
C PRO A 105 24.00 -2.64 -14.05
N VAL A 106 23.96 -3.84 -13.49
CA VAL A 106 23.73 -4.07 -12.06
C VAL A 106 25.02 -4.60 -11.45
N THR A 107 25.51 -3.94 -10.40
CA THR A 107 26.77 -4.32 -9.73
C THR A 107 26.63 -5.64 -9.00
N GLN A 108 27.75 -6.32 -8.74
CA GLN A 108 27.73 -7.58 -8.01
C GLN A 108 27.16 -7.41 -6.59
N VAL A 109 27.48 -6.30 -5.93
CA VAL A 109 26.94 -5.95 -4.60
C VAL A 109 25.41 -5.81 -4.63
N GLN A 110 24.86 -5.15 -5.66
CA GLN A 110 23.40 -5.05 -5.84
C GLN A 110 22.76 -6.43 -6.05
N LYS A 111 23.36 -7.29 -6.88
CA LYS A 111 22.85 -8.65 -7.13
C LYS A 111 22.83 -9.49 -5.86
N GLU A 112 23.90 -9.47 -5.08
CA GLU A 112 24.00 -10.19 -3.80
C GLU A 112 22.97 -9.66 -2.78
N ALA A 113 22.84 -8.34 -2.68
CA ALA A 113 21.86 -7.72 -1.80
C ALA A 113 20.42 -8.16 -2.13
N ILE A 114 20.07 -8.29 -3.42
CA ILE A 114 18.74 -8.73 -3.87
C ILE A 114 18.56 -10.25 -3.74
N ALA A 115 19.64 -11.04 -3.89
CA ALA A 115 19.59 -12.49 -3.69
C ALA A 115 19.15 -12.87 -2.27
N HIS A 116 19.47 -12.05 -1.27
CA HIS A 116 19.04 -12.23 0.12
C HIS A 116 17.61 -11.72 0.41
N VAL A 117 16.92 -11.13 -0.56
CA VAL A 117 15.53 -10.68 -0.40
C VAL A 117 14.59 -11.81 -0.80
N GLU A 118 14.05 -12.54 0.18
CA GLU A 118 13.17 -13.69 -0.06
C GLU A 118 11.71 -13.29 -0.33
N THR A 119 11.26 -12.18 0.24
CA THR A 119 9.89 -11.68 0.13
C THR A 119 9.88 -10.21 -0.28
N PRO A 120 8.78 -9.68 -0.83
CA PRO A 120 8.67 -8.26 -1.12
C PRO A 120 8.94 -7.43 0.14
N ARG A 121 9.79 -6.41 0.04
CA ARG A 121 10.16 -5.55 1.18
C ARG A 121 9.72 -4.12 0.95
N CYS A 122 9.03 -3.55 1.93
CA CYS A 122 8.72 -2.13 1.98
C CYS A 122 9.52 -1.47 3.12
N GLY A 123 9.96 -0.23 2.93
CA GLY A 123 10.69 0.49 3.96
C GLY A 123 11.20 1.86 3.54
N HIS A 124 11.99 2.48 4.40
CA HIS A 124 12.57 3.81 4.18
C HIS A 124 13.96 3.76 3.52
N HIS A 125 14.49 2.56 3.30
CA HIS A 125 15.78 2.34 2.67
C HIS A 125 15.65 1.25 1.61
N THR A 126 16.34 1.43 0.49
CA THR A 126 16.58 0.35 -0.47
C THR A 126 17.73 -0.54 0.04
N PRO A 127 17.86 -1.77 -0.49
CA PRO A 127 19.11 -2.50 -0.35
C PRO A 127 20.27 -1.71 -0.94
N VAL A 128 21.48 -2.07 -0.52
CA VAL A 128 22.72 -1.36 -0.83
C VAL A 128 22.77 -0.95 -2.31
N GLN A 129 22.94 0.35 -2.54
CA GLN A 129 23.13 0.99 -3.86
C GLN A 129 21.97 0.85 -4.86
N CYS A 130 20.81 0.33 -4.47
CA CYS A 130 19.66 0.21 -5.38
C CYS A 130 18.88 1.52 -5.56
N ASP A 131 19.10 2.51 -4.69
CA ASP A 131 18.61 3.88 -4.82
C ASP A 131 19.11 4.56 -6.12
N GLN A 132 20.31 4.22 -6.56
CA GLN A 132 20.92 4.74 -7.79
C GLN A 132 20.12 4.42 -9.05
N TRP A 133 19.25 3.39 -9.03
CA TRP A 133 18.42 3.03 -10.18
C TRP A 133 17.39 4.10 -10.56
N PHE A 134 17.05 4.98 -9.62
CA PHE A 134 16.15 6.11 -9.84
C PHE A 134 16.87 7.34 -10.40
N GLY A 135 18.20 7.29 -10.53
CA GLY A 135 19.03 8.40 -10.97
C GLY A 135 19.40 9.36 -9.84
N GLU A 136 20.55 10.03 -10.00
CA GLU A 136 21.17 10.85 -8.95
C GLU A 136 20.34 12.05 -8.49
N LEU A 137 19.49 12.59 -9.38
CA LEU A 137 18.65 13.76 -9.08
C LEU A 137 17.41 13.39 -8.25
N VAL A 138 16.85 12.21 -8.49
CA VAL A 138 15.59 11.78 -7.88
C VAL A 138 15.84 10.99 -6.61
N ALA A 139 16.87 10.13 -6.58
CA ALA A 139 17.16 9.23 -5.46
C ALA A 139 17.16 9.92 -4.08
N PRO A 140 17.76 11.13 -3.89
CA PRO A 140 17.78 11.80 -2.58
C PRO A 140 16.40 12.26 -2.07
N SER A 141 15.44 12.44 -2.97
CA SER A 141 14.08 12.89 -2.65
C SER A 141 13.13 11.77 -2.21
N LEU A 142 13.51 10.51 -2.46
CA LEU A 142 12.68 9.34 -2.20
C LEU A 142 12.75 8.97 -0.72
N LYS A 143 11.59 8.80 -0.08
CA LYS A 143 11.47 8.55 1.37
C LYS A 143 11.00 7.14 1.72
N SER A 144 10.36 6.47 0.77
CA SER A 144 9.83 5.13 0.94
C SER A 144 10.02 4.34 -0.35
N PHE A 145 10.25 3.04 -0.18
CA PHE A 145 10.58 2.13 -1.24
C PHE A 145 9.83 0.82 -1.03
N ALA A 146 9.45 0.20 -2.15
CA ALA A 146 8.99 -1.17 -2.21
C ALA A 146 9.89 -1.91 -3.21
N LEU A 147 10.47 -3.03 -2.79
CA LEU A 147 11.31 -3.88 -3.61
C LEU A 147 10.65 -5.25 -3.75
N LEU A 148 10.50 -5.68 -5.00
CA LEU A 148 10.01 -7.00 -5.37
C LEU A 148 11.11 -7.73 -6.16
N PRO A 149 11.75 -8.78 -5.61
CA PRO A 149 12.65 -9.61 -6.38
C PRO A 149 11.85 -10.44 -7.39
N LEU A 150 12.20 -10.36 -8.67
CA LEU A 150 11.63 -11.22 -9.71
C LEU A 150 12.46 -12.50 -9.75
N ARG A 151 11.83 -13.64 -9.47
CA ARG A 151 12.44 -14.97 -9.49
C ARG A 151 11.57 -15.89 -10.32
N ASP A 152 12.19 -16.82 -11.03
CA ASP A 152 11.47 -17.99 -11.51
C ASP A 152 11.09 -18.82 -10.28
N SER A 153 9.80 -19.10 -10.13
CA SER A 153 9.22 -19.93 -9.07
C SER A 153 9.78 -21.35 -9.07
#